data_AF-A0A840QC45-F1
#
_entry.id   AF-A0A840QC45-F1
#
_cell.length_a   1.000
_cell.length_b   1.000
_cell.length_c   1.000
_cell.angle_alpha   90.00
_cell.angle_beta   90.00
_cell.angle_gamma   90.00
#
_symmetry.space_group_name_H-M   'P 1'
#
loop_
_entity.id
_entity.type
_entity.pdbx_description
1 polymer ?
#
loop_
_entity_poly.entity_id
_entity_poly.type
_entity_poly.pdbx_seq_one_letter_code
_entity_poly.pdbx_strand_id
1 'polypeptide(L)'
;MLGNLELAAVPALLPTGPPGVEIRLGGLVIGELDLRICHGCRVAVLEYIRIDPRCRRRGLATLAIEFLRSTWQDYRWSTAPIERSTEALGFWRSLDWTGPLGEPDECQHLR
;
A
#
# COMPACT_ATOMS: atom_id res chain seq x y z
N MET A 1 -1.64 -17.44 -17.09
CA MET A 1 -0.76 -16.27 -17.09
C MET A 1 -1.57 -15.08 -16.58
N LEU A 2 -1.27 -14.57 -15.40
CA LEU A 2 -1.69 -13.21 -15.04
C LEU A 2 -1.00 -12.29 -16.06
N GLY A 3 -1.73 -11.36 -16.69
CA GLY A 3 -1.13 -10.38 -17.60
C GLY A 3 -0.01 -9.59 -16.90
N ASN A 4 0.75 -8.79 -17.66
CA ASN A 4 1.83 -7.98 -17.09
C ASN A 4 1.29 -7.08 -15.97
N LEU A 5 1.70 -7.37 -14.73
CA LEU A 5 1.42 -6.56 -13.55
C LEU A 5 2.46 -5.45 -13.50
N GLU A 6 1.98 -4.22 -13.38
CA GLU A 6 2.81 -3.02 -13.33
C GLU A 6 2.37 -2.16 -12.15
N LEU A 7 3.35 -1.59 -11.45
CA LEU A 7 3.11 -0.62 -10.39
C LEU A 7 3.55 0.74 -10.89
N ALA A 8 2.63 1.70 -10.93
CA ALA A 8 2.92 3.04 -11.37
C ALA A 8 2.76 4.00 -10.18
N ALA A 9 3.85 4.67 -9.81
CA ALA A 9 3.77 5.78 -8.87
C ALA A 9 2.95 6.91 -9.49
N VAL A 10 1.90 7.33 -8.81
CA VAL A 10 1.08 8.48 -9.19
C VAL A 10 1.53 9.64 -8.31
N PRO A 11 2.11 10.70 -8.89
CA PRO A 11 2.44 11.89 -8.11
C PRO A 11 1.15 12.44 -7.48
N ALA A 12 1.23 12.80 -6.20
CA ALA A 12 0.09 13.36 -5.49
C ALA A 12 -0.45 14.58 -6.26
N LEU A 13 -1.73 14.54 -6.64
CA LEU A 13 -2.40 15.63 -7.36
C LEU A 13 -2.55 16.89 -6.48
N LEU A 14 -2.36 16.75 -5.16
CA LEU A 14 -2.40 17.83 -4.18
C LEU A 14 -1.05 17.92 -3.44
N PRO A 15 -0.59 19.13 -3.08
CA PRO A 15 0.66 19.34 -2.34
C PRO A 15 0.75 18.60 -0.99
N THR A 16 -0.40 18.18 -0.44
CA THR A 16 -0.55 17.56 0.88
C THR A 16 -1.23 16.19 0.85
N GLY A 17 -1.38 15.58 -0.33
CA GLY A 17 -1.92 14.23 -0.47
C GLY A 17 -0.82 13.15 -0.47
N PRO A 18 -1.09 11.93 0.01
CA PRO A 18 -0.15 10.82 -0.14
C PRO A 18 0.10 10.52 -1.64
N PRO A 19 1.35 10.22 -2.07
CA PRO A 19 1.55 9.63 -3.39
C PRO A 19 0.79 8.29 -3.46
N GLY A 20 -0.12 8.19 -4.44
CA GLY A 20 -0.81 6.95 -4.74
C GLY A 20 0.10 6.03 -5.58
N VAL A 21 -0.05 4.72 -5.45
CA VAL A 21 0.57 3.73 -6.33
C VAL A 21 -0.54 2.99 -7.03
N GLU A 22 -0.66 3.17 -8.34
CA GLU A 22 -1.60 2.42 -9.15
C GLU A 22 -1.11 0.99 -9.36
N ILE A 23 -2.03 0.05 -9.22
CA ILE A 23 -1.85 -1.35 -9.57
C ILE A 23 -2.48 -1.54 -10.95
N ARG A 24 -1.64 -1.79 -11.95
CA ARG A 24 -2.06 -1.94 -13.35
C ARG A 24 -1.90 -3.39 -13.81
N LEU A 25 -2.86 -3.89 -14.56
CA LEU A 25 -2.79 -5.20 -15.19
C LEU A 25 -3.07 -5.07 -16.69
N GLY A 26 -2.05 -5.32 -17.50
CA GLY A 26 -2.14 -5.10 -18.96
C GLY A 26 -2.47 -3.65 -19.32
N GLY A 27 -1.88 -2.69 -18.60
CA GLY A 27 -2.09 -1.25 -18.79
C GLY A 27 -3.39 -0.68 -18.20
N LEU A 28 -4.30 -1.52 -17.69
CA LEU A 28 -5.53 -1.08 -17.03
C LEU A 28 -5.31 -0.90 -15.53
N VAL A 29 -5.70 0.26 -14.97
CA VAL A 29 -5.73 0.47 -13.51
C VAL A 29 -6.83 -0.41 -12.92
N ILE A 30 -6.44 -1.31 -12.03
CA ILE A 30 -7.33 -2.26 -11.35
C ILE A 30 -7.31 -2.10 -9.82
N GLY A 31 -6.53 -1.13 -9.33
CA GLY A 31 -6.44 -0.81 -7.92
C GLY A 31 -5.43 0.27 -7.65
N GLU A 32 -5.37 0.68 -6.39
CA GLU A 32 -4.45 1.69 -5.90
C GLU A 32 -4.06 1.40 -4.44
N LEU A 33 -2.88 1.89 -4.07
CA LEU A 33 -2.38 1.96 -2.71
C LEU A 33 -2.08 3.42 -2.38
N ASP A 34 -2.59 3.92 -1.26
CA ASP A 34 -2.27 5.26 -0.78
C ASP A 34 -1.25 5.18 0.36
N LEU A 35 -0.20 6.00 0.29
CA LEU A 35 0.93 5.96 1.22
C LEU A 35 1.29 7.36 1.74
N ARG A 36 1.36 7.56 3.05
CA ARG A 36 2.08 8.71 3.59
C ARG A 36 3.54 8.34 3.81
N ILE A 37 4.46 9.07 3.16
CA ILE A 37 5.89 8.75 3.17
C ILE A 37 6.71 9.97 3.61
N CYS A 38 7.63 9.76 4.54
CA CYS A 38 8.66 10.71 4.88
C CYS A 38 10.02 10.11 4.52
N HIS A 39 10.60 10.55 3.41
CA HIS A 39 11.91 10.06 2.96
C HIS A 39 13.05 10.46 3.91
N GLY A 40 12.93 11.60 4.61
CA GLY A 40 13.93 12.06 5.58
C GLY A 40 13.99 11.18 6.84
N CYS A 41 12.84 10.80 7.38
CA CYS A 41 12.75 9.94 8.57
C CYS A 41 12.68 8.44 8.24
N ARG A 42 12.58 8.10 6.94
CA ARG A 42 12.39 6.73 6.43
C ARG A 42 11.20 6.04 7.08
N VAL A 43 10.04 6.69 6.99
CA VAL A 43 8.76 6.17 7.51
C VAL A 43 7.77 6.11 6.36
N ALA A 44 7.06 4.98 6.25
CA ALA A 44 5.97 4.78 5.32
C ALA A 44 4.73 4.25 6.05
N VAL A 45 3.60 4.94 5.89
CA VAL A 45 2.30 4.53 6.43
C VAL A 45 1.41 4.16 5.26
N LEU A 46 0.93 2.92 5.23
CA LEU A 46 -0.09 2.50 4.26
C LEU A 46 -1.47 2.95 4.73
N GLU A 47 -2.11 3.82 3.95
CA GLU A 47 -3.39 4.47 4.28
C GLU A 47 -4.57 3.67 3.72
N TYR A 48 -4.57 3.44 2.41
CA TYR A 48 -5.67 2.76 1.74
C TYR A 48 -5.17 1.70 0.77
N ILE A 49 -5.96 0.62 0.67
CA ILE A 49 -5.79 -0.43 -0.33
C ILE A 49 -7.13 -0.59 -1.02
N ARG A 50 -7.19 -0.31 -2.32
CA ARG A 50 -8.38 -0.52 -3.14
C ARG A 50 -8.03 -1.40 -4.32
N ILE A 51 -8.77 -2.49 -4.50
CA ILE A 51 -8.68 -3.37 -5.66
C ILE A 51 -10.08 -3.55 -6.21
N ASP A 52 -10.22 -3.46 -7.54
CA ASP A 52 -11.45 -3.78 -8.25
C ASP A 52 -11.98 -5.13 -7.75
N PRO A 53 -13.23 -5.21 -7.28
CA PRO A 53 -13.81 -6.44 -6.74
C PRO A 53 -13.61 -7.68 -7.63
N ARG A 54 -13.62 -7.51 -8.97
CA ARG A 54 -13.44 -8.58 -9.96
C ARG A 54 -12.00 -9.12 -10.02
N CYS A 55 -11.05 -8.34 -9.50
CA CYS A 55 -9.63 -8.63 -9.47
C CYS A 55 -9.13 -9.04 -8.07
N ARG A 56 -9.97 -8.99 -7.03
CA ARG A 56 -9.61 -9.42 -5.67
C ARG A 56 -9.24 -10.90 -5.59
N ARG A 57 -8.58 -11.27 -4.49
CA ARG A 57 -8.12 -12.65 -4.18
C ARG A 57 -7.13 -13.25 -5.19
N ARG A 58 -6.44 -12.40 -5.96
CA ARG A 58 -5.38 -12.78 -6.91
C ARG A 58 -3.97 -12.44 -6.41
N GLY A 59 -3.83 -12.05 -5.14
CA GLY A 59 -2.54 -11.65 -4.56
C GLY A 59 -2.00 -10.29 -5.03
N LEU A 60 -2.76 -9.51 -5.78
CA LEU A 60 -2.28 -8.27 -6.39
C LEU A 60 -1.85 -7.21 -5.37
N ALA A 61 -2.65 -6.99 -4.32
CA ALA A 61 -2.29 -6.08 -3.24
C ALA A 61 -1.06 -6.59 -2.47
N THR A 62 -0.95 -7.91 -2.27
CA THR A 62 0.23 -8.53 -1.63
C THR A 62 1.50 -8.25 -2.43
N LEU A 63 1.49 -8.57 -3.72
CA LEU A 63 2.63 -8.33 -4.60
C LEU A 63 3.02 -6.85 -4.63
N ALA A 64 2.04 -5.94 -4.66
CA ALA A 64 2.29 -4.52 -4.65
C ALA A 64 2.95 -4.05 -3.34
N ILE A 65 2.45 -4.49 -2.19
CA ILE A 65 3.01 -4.15 -0.87
C ILE A 65 4.42 -4.74 -0.70
N GLU A 66 4.64 -5.99 -1.10
CA GLU A 66 5.96 -6.64 -1.04
C GLU A 66 6.99 -5.93 -1.94
N PHE A 67 6.58 -5.55 -3.15
CA PHE A 67 7.43 -4.76 -4.04
C PHE A 67 7.81 -3.41 -3.42
N LEU A 68 6.85 -2.69 -2.84
CA LEU A 68 7.14 -1.40 -2.20
C LEU A 68 8.04 -1.57 -0.97
N ARG A 69 7.79 -2.58 -0.13
CA ARG A 69 8.64 -2.89 1.04
C ARG A 69 10.05 -3.30 0.66
N SER A 70 10.23 -4.04 -0.44
CA SER A 70 11.57 -4.38 -0.95
C SER A 70 12.29 -3.19 -1.57
N THR A 71 11.55 -2.27 -2.21
CA THR A 71 12.09 -1.02 -2.75
C THR A 71 12.57 -0.07 -1.63
N TRP A 72 11.85 -0.02 -0.51
CA TRP A 72 12.15 0.80 0.66
C TRP A 72 12.41 -0.07 1.89
N GLN A 73 13.40 -0.95 1.78
CA GLN A 73 13.75 -1.96 2.79
C GLN A 73 14.21 -1.35 4.13
N ASP A 74 14.72 -0.12 4.11
CA ASP A 74 15.22 0.60 5.28
C ASP A 74 14.17 1.53 5.92
N TYR A 75 12.92 1.46 5.46
CA TYR A 75 11.82 2.25 6.00
C TYR A 75 11.12 1.48 7.11
N ARG A 76 10.67 2.20 8.13
CA ARG A 76 9.68 1.69 9.07
C ARG A 76 8.31 1.75 8.42
N TRP A 77 7.62 0.62 8.45
CA TRP A 77 6.32 0.44 7.84
C TRP A 77 5.25 0.29 8.92
N SER A 78 4.17 1.03 8.80
CA SER A 78 2.97 0.88 9.63
C SER A 78 1.73 1.05 8.75
N THR A 79 0.53 0.86 9.31
CA THR A 79 -0.72 1.13 8.59
C THR A 79 -1.55 2.16 9.33
N ALA A 80 -2.36 2.90 8.60
CA ALA A 80 -3.50 3.61 9.18
C ALA A 80 -4.48 2.60 9.84
N PRO A 81 -5.46 3.09 10.64
CA PRO A 81 -6.50 2.24 11.21
C PRO A 81 -7.12 1.32 10.16
N ILE A 82 -7.06 0.02 10.40
CA ILE A 82 -7.59 -0.98 9.47
C ILE A 82 -9.04 -1.31 9.78
N GLU A 83 -9.77 -1.69 8.74
CA GLU A 83 -11.09 -2.31 8.90
C GLU A 83 -10.96 -3.65 9.66
N ARG A 84 -11.90 -3.92 10.57
CA ARG A 84 -11.91 -5.14 11.40
C ARG A 84 -12.83 -6.25 10.86
N SER A 85 -13.14 -6.23 9.57
CA SER A 85 -13.89 -7.32 8.93
C SER A 85 -13.03 -8.58 8.79
N THR A 86 -13.68 -9.74 8.72
CA THR A 86 -13.00 -11.03 8.51
C THR A 86 -12.17 -11.05 7.23
N GLU A 87 -12.63 -10.38 6.17
CA GLU A 87 -11.90 -10.25 4.90
C GLU A 87 -10.61 -9.45 5.08
N ALA A 88 -10.69 -8.26 5.69
CA ALA A 88 -9.53 -7.41 5.93
C ALA A 88 -8.50 -8.08 6.86
N LEU A 89 -8.96 -8.66 7.97
CA LEU A 89 -8.07 -9.39 8.90
C LEU A 89 -7.44 -10.63 8.23
N GLY A 90 -8.21 -11.34 7.40
CA GLY A 90 -7.70 -12.47 6.62
C GLY A 90 -6.61 -12.07 5.64
N PHE A 91 -6.79 -10.94 4.95
CA PHE A 91 -5.79 -10.35 4.07
C PHE A 91 -4.51 -9.97 4.82
N TRP A 92 -4.62 -9.26 5.95
CA TRP A 92 -3.45 -8.87 6.73
C TRP A 92 -2.69 -10.07 7.30
N ARG A 93 -3.39 -11.13 7.69
CA ARG A 93 -2.77 -12.40 8.13
C ARG A 93 -2.09 -13.16 7.00
N SER A 94 -2.49 -12.97 5.74
CA SER A 94 -1.82 -13.61 4.61
C SER A 94 -0.57 -12.84 4.15
N LEU A 95 -0.35 -11.63 4.68
CA LEU A 95 0.90 -10.90 4.49
C LEU A 95 1.88 -11.27 5.60
N ASP A 96 3.15 -11.37 5.25
CA ASP A 96 4.24 -11.37 6.24
C ASP A 96 4.48 -9.93 6.75
N TRP A 97 3.44 -9.31 7.31
CA TRP A 97 3.48 -7.95 7.80
C TRP A 97 4.15 -7.91 9.18
N THR A 98 5.28 -7.22 9.26
CA THR A 98 6.10 -7.16 10.49
C THR A 98 5.99 -5.81 11.22
N GLY A 99 5.28 -4.85 10.64
CA GLY A 99 5.09 -3.52 11.22
C GLY A 99 3.85 -3.42 12.11
N PRO A 100 3.65 -2.28 12.81
CA PRO A 100 2.40 -2.00 13.51
C PRO A 100 1.20 -2.04 12.55
N LEU A 101 0.09 -2.63 13.01
CA LEU A 101 -1.13 -2.78 12.23
C LEU A 101 -2.28 -2.00 12.89
N GLY A 102 -2.83 -1.03 12.17
CA GLY A 102 -3.85 -0.12 12.68
C GLY A 102 -3.30 1.02 13.55
N GLU A 103 -1.98 1.08 13.72
CA GLU A 103 -1.27 2.05 14.54
C GLU A 103 -0.29 2.81 13.63
N PRO A 104 -0.71 3.94 13.05
CA PRO A 104 0.13 4.67 12.12
C PRO A 104 1.29 5.33 12.87
N ASP A 105 2.51 5.16 12.36
CA ASP A 105 3.67 5.87 12.87
C ASP A 105 3.45 7.38 12.76
N GLU A 106 3.68 8.08 13.87
CA GLU A 106 3.65 9.53 13.91
C GLU A 106 5.06 10.08 13.62
N CYS A 107 5.19 10.74 12.48
CA CYS A 107 6.32 11.60 12.18
C CYS A 107 5.80 13.02 11.95
N GLN A 108 6.49 14.02 12.51
CA GLN A 108 6.10 15.42 12.38
C GLN A 108 6.03 15.92 10.93
N HIS A 109 6.73 15.24 10.01
CA HIS A 109 6.72 15.53 8.56
C HIS A 109 5.64 14.75 7.79
N LEU A 110 4.87 13.88 8.47
CA LEU A 110 3.73 13.16 7.90
C LEU A 110 2.39 13.85 8.19
N ARG A 111 2.43 15.07 8.77
CA ARG A 111 1.27 15.89 9.13
C ARG A 111 0.98 16.94 8.06
#